data_AF-A0A534VG24-F1
#
_entry.id   AF-A0A534VG24-F1
#
_cell.length_a   1.000
_cell.length_b   1.000
_cell.length_c   1.000
_cell.angle_alpha   90.00
_cell.angle_beta   90.00
_cell.angle_gamma   90.00
#
_symmetry.space_group_name_H-M   'P 1'
#
loop_
_entity.id
_entity.type
_entity.pdbx_description
1 polymer ?
#
loop_
_entity_poly.entity_id
_entity_poly.type
_entity_poly.pdbx_seq_one_letter_code
_entity_poly.pdbx_strand_id
1 'polypeptide(L)'
;MMPRKGHTLQTQLLCAGEFKVGVELHAYQVMQAKREKGCPIDMVFADPAPGSTGSHIGIAKPAPHPHAAALFVDFVLSDAGAKIVADSGRLPTRKGASARYEELSNLQEKGVKVVVTLPDDAHRLEPTAEKLIKEIMKSQ
;
A
#
# COMPACT_ATOMS: atom_id res chain seq x y z
N MET A 1 16.88 -10.94 -8.90
CA MET A 1 15.60 -11.52 -9.37
C MET A 1 14.78 -11.92 -8.15
N MET A 2 13.63 -11.29 -7.86
CA MET A 2 12.76 -11.75 -6.76
C MET A 2 11.93 -12.95 -7.24
N PRO A 3 12.26 -14.20 -6.86
CA PRO A 3 11.64 -15.40 -7.44
C PRO A 3 10.33 -15.80 -6.74
N ARG A 4 9.81 -14.95 -5.85
CA ARG A 4 8.73 -15.30 -4.91
C ARG A 4 7.57 -14.32 -5.05
N LYS A 5 6.40 -14.84 -5.40
CA LYS A 5 5.17 -14.06 -5.56
C LYS A 5 4.57 -13.73 -4.18
N GLY A 6 4.30 -12.45 -3.95
CA GLY A 6 3.54 -11.96 -2.80
C GLY A 6 4.36 -11.10 -1.83
N HIS A 7 3.83 -9.89 -1.56
CA HIS A 7 4.43 -8.89 -0.67
C HIS A 7 4.72 -9.41 0.74
N THR A 8 3.84 -10.27 1.28
CA THR A 8 4.03 -10.88 2.61
C THR A 8 5.27 -11.77 2.65
N LEU A 9 5.41 -12.65 1.66
CA LEU A 9 6.52 -13.59 1.60
C LEU A 9 7.85 -12.87 1.36
N GLN A 10 7.85 -11.86 0.48
CA GLN A 10 9.04 -11.03 0.25
C GLN A 10 9.47 -10.30 1.53
N THR A 11 8.53 -9.76 2.31
CA THR A 11 8.83 -9.12 3.60
C THR A 11 9.43 -10.11 4.61
N GLN A 12 8.91 -11.34 4.66
CA GLN A 12 9.45 -12.40 5.53
C GLN A 12 10.88 -12.79 5.16
N LEU A 13 11.16 -12.96 3.86
CA LEU A 13 12.51 -13.30 3.38
C LEU A 13 13.50 -12.15 3.59
N LEU A 14 13.06 -10.89 3.42
CA LEU A 14 13.85 -9.71 3.78
C LEU A 14 14.21 -9.73 5.27
N CYS A 15 13.23 -10.00 6.13
CA CYS A 15 13.45 -10.12 7.58
C CYS A 15 14.41 -11.27 7.94
N ALA A 16 14.37 -12.38 7.19
CA ALA A 16 15.28 -13.51 7.35
C ALA A 16 16.70 -13.24 6.80
N GLY A 17 16.93 -12.11 6.12
CA GLY A 17 18.24 -11.75 5.56
C GLY A 17 18.57 -12.42 4.22
N GLU A 18 17.59 -13.04 3.56
CA GLU A 18 17.76 -13.68 2.23
C GLU A 18 18.20 -12.69 1.15
N PHE A 19 17.87 -11.42 1.32
CA PHE A 19 18.31 -10.32 0.46
C PHE A 19 18.46 -9.03 1.26
N LYS A 20 19.33 -8.14 0.79
CA LYS A 20 19.67 -6.88 1.49
C LYS A 20 18.64 -5.78 1.29
N VAL A 21 17.89 -5.80 0.18
CA VAL A 21 16.94 -4.75 -0.21
C VAL A 21 15.69 -5.40 -0.79
N GLY A 22 14.53 -4.92 -0.33
CA GLY A 22 13.22 -5.22 -0.93
C GLY A 22 12.67 -4.01 -1.67
N VAL A 23 12.18 -4.22 -2.90
CA VAL A 23 11.49 -3.20 -3.71
C VAL A 23 10.05 -3.67 -3.86
N GLU A 24 9.11 -2.72 -4.00
CA GLU A 24 7.68 -3.02 -4.16
C GLU A 24 7.12 -3.83 -2.97
N LEU A 25 7.34 -3.33 -1.75
CA LEU A 25 6.76 -3.91 -0.53
C LEU A 25 5.63 -3.03 0.00
N HIS A 26 4.64 -3.65 0.65
CA HIS A 26 3.60 -2.90 1.34
C HIS A 26 4.16 -2.25 2.61
N ALA A 27 4.11 -0.92 2.68
CA ALA A 27 4.63 -0.15 3.81
C ALA A 27 4.07 -0.62 5.16
N TYR A 28 2.77 -0.94 5.24
CA TYR A 28 2.17 -1.46 6.48
C TYR A 28 2.76 -2.80 6.92
N GLN A 29 3.12 -3.68 5.98
CA GLN A 29 3.71 -4.99 6.30
C GLN A 29 5.14 -4.85 6.80
N VAL A 30 5.90 -3.92 6.20
CA VAL A 30 7.26 -3.60 6.65
C VAL A 30 7.23 -3.03 8.08
N MET A 31 6.32 -2.09 8.35
CA MET A 31 6.15 -1.54 9.70
C MET A 31 5.68 -2.59 10.70
N GLN A 32 4.75 -3.46 10.31
CA GLN A 32 4.32 -4.57 11.15
C GLN A 32 5.48 -5.51 11.47
N ALA A 33 6.28 -5.90 10.48
CA ALA A 33 7.43 -6.77 10.67
C ALA A 33 8.47 -6.12 11.59
N LYS A 34 8.76 -4.83 11.40
CA LYS A 34 9.70 -4.06 12.25
C LYS A 34 9.20 -3.94 13.70
N ARG A 35 7.96 -3.48 13.88
CA ARG A 35 7.40 -3.10 15.20
C ARG A 35 6.87 -4.29 16.00
N GLU A 36 6.19 -5.24 15.36
CA GLU A 36 5.56 -6.38 16.06
C GLU A 36 6.47 -7.60 16.12
N LYS A 37 7.27 -7.86 15.08
CA LYS A 37 8.13 -9.05 14.99
C LYS A 37 9.60 -8.78 15.30
N GLY A 38 9.98 -7.52 15.50
CA GLY A 38 11.37 -7.14 15.78
C GLY A 38 12.32 -7.39 14.60
N CYS A 39 11.80 -7.43 13.37
CA CYS A 39 12.63 -7.61 12.19
C CYS A 39 13.65 -6.47 12.05
N PRO A 40 14.95 -6.74 11.84
CA PRO A 40 16.00 -5.72 11.73
C PRO A 40 16.00 -5.08 10.33
N ILE A 41 14.85 -4.54 9.93
CA ILE A 41 14.62 -3.93 8.60
C ILE A 41 14.23 -2.47 8.76
N ASP A 42 14.56 -1.65 7.76
CA ASP A 42 14.10 -0.28 7.67
C ASP A 42 13.51 0.03 6.30
N MET A 43 12.74 1.12 6.24
CA MET A 43 12.03 1.55 5.04
C MET A 43 12.44 2.97 4.67
N VAL A 44 12.73 3.17 3.40
CA VAL A 44 12.98 4.47 2.79
C VAL A 44 12.00 4.68 1.64
N PHE A 45 11.47 5.89 1.50
CA PHE A 45 10.64 6.26 0.37
C PHE A 45 11.51 6.78 -0.76
N ALA A 46 11.21 6.37 -1.99
CA ALA A 46 11.82 6.97 -3.18
C ALA A 46 11.34 8.43 -3.33
N ASP A 47 12.12 9.27 -4.04
CA ASP A 47 11.69 10.59 -4.45
C ASP A 47 11.60 10.66 -6.00
N PRO A 48 10.38 10.77 -6.58
CA PRO A 48 9.08 10.74 -5.92
C PRO A 48 8.66 9.33 -5.47
N ALA A 49 7.85 9.26 -4.41
CA ALA A 49 7.28 8.01 -3.92
C ALA A 49 5.98 7.69 -4.66
N PRO A 50 5.81 6.46 -5.19
CA PRO A 50 4.53 6.07 -5.77
C PRO A 50 3.47 6.00 -4.67
N GLY A 51 2.37 6.74 -4.85
CA GLY A 51 1.20 6.72 -4.00
C GLY A 51 0.10 5.86 -4.58
N SER A 52 -0.47 4.96 -3.77
CA SER A 52 -1.71 4.28 -4.12
C SER A 52 -2.91 5.19 -3.86
N THR A 53 -3.92 5.15 -4.72
CA THR A 53 -5.24 5.78 -4.49
C THR A 53 -6.01 5.17 -3.33
N GLY A 54 -5.46 4.14 -2.68
CA GLY A 54 -6.02 3.50 -1.50
C GLY A 54 -6.80 2.23 -1.83
N SER A 55 -7.44 1.66 -0.80
CA SER A 55 -8.39 0.57 -0.98
C SER A 55 -9.73 1.15 -1.42
N HIS A 56 -10.28 0.62 -2.51
CA HIS A 56 -11.58 1.04 -3.04
C HIS A 56 -12.68 0.11 -2.50
N ILE A 57 -13.84 0.68 -2.18
CA ILE A 57 -15.04 -0.07 -1.84
C ILE A 57 -16.18 0.39 -2.75
N GLY A 58 -17.01 -0.56 -3.20
CA GLY A 58 -18.11 -0.29 -4.12
C GLY A 58 -19.24 -1.29 -3.95
N ILE A 59 -20.43 -0.92 -4.42
CA ILE A 59 -21.62 -1.76 -4.40
C ILE A 59 -21.84 -2.30 -5.81
N ALA A 60 -21.94 -3.62 -5.93
CA ALA A 60 -22.23 -4.25 -7.22
C ALA A 60 -23.64 -3.88 -7.69
N LYS A 61 -23.80 -3.60 -9.00
CA LYS A 61 -25.10 -3.24 -9.59
C LYS A 61 -26.22 -4.28 -9.30
N PRO A 62 -25.97 -5.61 -9.38
CA PRO A 62 -26.97 -6.62 -9.05
C PRO A 62 -26.87 -7.11 -7.58
N ALA A 63 -26.47 -6.26 -6.63
CA ALA A 63 -26.35 -6.68 -5.24
C ALA A 63 -27.72 -7.17 -4.69
N PRO A 64 -27.79 -8.36 -4.06
CA PRO A 64 -29.06 -8.91 -3.55
C PRO A 64 -29.67 -8.06 -2.42
N HIS A 65 -28.83 -7.29 -1.71
CA HIS A 65 -29.22 -6.41 -0.61
C HIS A 65 -28.56 -5.03 -0.75
N PRO A 66 -29.04 -4.15 -1.66
CA PRO A 66 -28.38 -2.88 -1.96
C PRO A 66 -28.38 -1.91 -0.77
N HIS A 67 -29.46 -1.89 0.02
CA HIS A 67 -29.55 -1.02 1.20
C HIS A 67 -28.60 -1.45 2.33
N ALA A 68 -28.47 -2.76 2.57
CA ALA A 68 -27.50 -3.27 3.55
C ALA A 68 -26.06 -2.99 3.10
N ALA A 69 -25.77 -3.14 1.79
CA ALA A 69 -24.48 -2.78 1.23
C ALA A 69 -24.17 -1.27 1.39
N ALA A 70 -25.16 -0.40 1.17
CA ALA A 70 -25.02 1.04 1.38
C ALA A 70 -24.70 1.39 2.84
N LEU A 71 -25.41 0.80 3.80
CA LEU A 71 -25.12 0.98 5.24
C LEU A 71 -23.72 0.47 5.61
N PHE A 72 -23.29 -0.64 5.04
CA PHE A 72 -21.94 -1.16 5.28
C PHE A 72 -20.85 -0.22 4.74
N VAL A 73 -21.03 0.31 3.52
CA VAL A 73 -20.11 1.29 2.94
C VAL A 73 -20.04 2.55 3.81
N ASP A 74 -21.19 3.08 4.24
CA ASP A 74 -21.25 4.25 5.12
C ASP A 74 -20.52 3.99 6.45
N PHE A 75 -20.73 2.81 7.05
CA PHE A 75 -20.02 2.41 8.27
C PHE A 75 -18.50 2.32 8.06
N VAL A 76 -18.02 1.66 6.99
CA VAL A 76 -16.59 1.51 6.71
C VAL A 76 -15.92 2.87 6.49
N LEU A 77 -16.62 3.80 5.84
CA LEU A 77 -16.14 5.16 5.60
C LEU A 77 -16.34 6.11 6.79
N SER A 78 -17.12 5.73 7.80
CA SER A 78 -17.30 6.49 9.03
C SER A 78 -16.01 6.61 9.84
N ASP A 79 -16.01 7.44 10.88
CA ASP A 79 -14.87 7.57 11.79
C ASP A 79 -14.54 6.25 12.50
N ALA A 80 -15.57 5.54 12.99
CA ALA A 80 -15.42 4.23 13.61
C ALA A 80 -14.82 3.20 12.64
N GLY A 81 -15.29 3.17 11.39
CA GLY A 81 -14.76 2.28 10.36
C GLY A 81 -13.31 2.59 10.01
N ALA A 82 -12.98 3.87 9.82
CA ALA A 82 -11.61 4.30 9.56
C ALA A 82 -10.66 3.93 10.70
N LYS A 83 -11.10 4.02 11.95
CA LYS A 83 -10.32 3.58 13.12
C LYS A 83 -10.06 2.08 13.12
N ILE A 84 -11.08 1.26 12.84
CA ILE A 84 -10.92 -0.20 12.71
C ILE A 84 -9.90 -0.54 11.61
N VAL A 85 -9.96 0.16 10.47
CA VAL A 85 -8.99 0.00 9.38
C VAL A 85 -7.58 0.39 9.84
N ALA A 86 -7.42 1.51 10.54
CA ALA A 86 -6.14 1.93 11.08
C ALA A 86 -5.56 0.90 12.07
N ASP A 87 -6.40 0.36 12.97
CA ASP A 87 -6.00 -0.65 13.95
C ASP A 87 -5.47 -1.93 13.29
N SER A 88 -5.96 -2.30 12.10
CA SER A 88 -5.41 -3.41 11.31
C SER A 88 -3.99 -3.15 10.77
N GLY A 89 -3.45 -1.95 10.95
CA GLY A 89 -2.18 -1.48 10.41
C GLY A 89 -2.29 -0.88 9.01
N ARG A 90 -3.46 -0.94 8.37
CA ARG A 90 -3.69 -0.30 7.07
C ARG A 90 -3.77 1.22 7.21
N LEU A 91 -3.49 1.90 6.10
CA LEU A 91 -3.56 3.36 6.06
C LEU A 91 -5.01 3.80 5.87
N PRO A 92 -5.60 4.55 6.82
CA PRO A 92 -6.92 5.11 6.64
C PRO A 92 -6.87 6.22 5.58
N THR A 93 -7.90 6.30 4.75
CA THR A 93 -8.03 7.34 3.71
C THR A 93 -8.86 8.54 4.16
N ARG A 94 -9.52 8.45 5.31
CA ARG A 94 -10.33 9.53 5.90
C ARG A 94 -9.42 10.64 6.45
N LYS A 95 -9.71 11.89 6.08
CA LYS A 95 -9.05 13.07 6.66
C LYS A 95 -9.24 13.11 8.19
N GLY A 96 -8.15 13.28 8.93
CA GLY A 96 -8.16 13.31 10.40
C GLY A 96 -7.99 11.95 11.09
N ALA A 97 -7.99 10.84 10.34
CA ALA A 97 -7.65 9.53 10.88
C ALA A 97 -6.12 9.33 10.85
N SER A 98 -5.53 9.01 12.00
CA SER A 98 -4.10 8.69 12.11
C SER A 98 -3.83 7.23 11.72
N ALA A 99 -2.72 6.98 11.04
CA ALA A 99 -2.25 5.61 10.85
C ALA A 99 -1.79 5.01 12.18
N ARG A 100 -1.87 3.69 12.32
CA ARG A 100 -1.36 2.99 13.51
C ARG A 100 0.15 3.13 13.69
N TYR A 101 0.89 3.28 12.60
CA TYR A 101 2.32 3.50 12.61
C TYR A 101 2.60 4.97 12.30
N GLU A 102 3.21 5.67 13.26
CA GLU A 102 3.52 7.10 13.14
C GLU A 102 4.38 7.37 11.90
N GLU A 103 5.29 6.46 11.55
CA GLU A 103 6.15 6.56 10.36
C GLU A 103 5.37 6.65 9.05
N LEU A 104 4.15 6.10 9.01
CA LEU A 104 3.29 6.14 7.84
C LEU A 104 2.24 7.26 7.89
N SER A 105 2.12 7.96 9.01
CA SER A 105 1.31 9.17 9.14
C SER A 105 2.05 10.36 8.54
N ASN A 106 1.28 11.26 7.90
CA ASN A 106 1.71 12.57 7.43
C ASN A 106 2.96 12.55 6.52
N LEU A 107 3.06 11.58 5.61
CA LEU A 107 4.21 11.43 4.71
C LEU A 107 4.52 12.70 3.91
N GLN A 108 3.49 13.41 3.45
CA GLN A 108 3.66 14.68 2.72
C GLN A 108 4.26 15.79 3.60
N GLU A 109 3.86 15.89 4.88
CA GLU A 109 4.45 16.85 5.83
C GLU A 109 5.90 16.50 6.15
N LYS A 110 6.24 15.21 6.09
CA LYS A 110 7.62 14.69 6.25
C LYS A 110 8.49 14.86 4.99
N GLY A 111 8.01 15.60 3.99
CA GLY A 111 8.75 15.88 2.77
C GLY A 111 8.75 14.74 1.74
N VAL A 112 7.96 13.68 1.93
CA VAL A 112 7.82 12.61 0.94
C VAL A 112 6.91 13.10 -0.18
N LYS A 113 7.48 13.30 -1.37
CA LYS A 113 6.72 13.66 -2.58
C LYS A 113 5.95 12.45 -3.09
N VAL A 114 4.71 12.30 -2.64
CA VAL A 114 3.81 11.22 -3.08
C VAL A 114 3.19 11.58 -4.43
N VAL A 115 3.45 10.76 -5.46
CA VAL A 115 2.80 10.84 -6.76
C VAL A 115 1.70 9.79 -6.82
N VAL A 116 0.45 10.24 -6.77
CA VAL A 116 -0.72 9.35 -6.85
C VAL A 116 -1.00 9.04 -8.32
N THR A 117 -1.04 7.76 -8.66
CA THR A 117 -1.44 7.28 -9.98
C THR A 117 -2.91 6.89 -9.97
N LEU A 118 -3.73 7.54 -10.79
CA LEU A 118 -5.14 7.20 -10.93
C LEU A 118 -5.34 6.04 -11.92
N PRO A 119 -6.48 5.31 -11.85
CA PRO A 119 -6.80 4.30 -12.87
C PRO A 119 -6.78 4.86 -14.30
N ASP A 120 -7.20 6.11 -14.49
CA ASP A 120 -7.21 6.76 -15.81
C ASP A 120 -5.78 7.01 -16.36
N ASP A 121 -4.77 7.11 -15.48
CA ASP A 121 -3.38 7.25 -15.89
C ASP A 121 -2.78 5.94 -16.42
N ALA A 122 -3.42 4.79 -16.18
CA ALA A 122 -2.90 3.47 -16.53
C ALA A 122 -2.62 3.38 -18.04
N HIS A 123 -3.54 3.85 -18.89
CA HIS A 123 -3.36 3.82 -20.34
C HIS A 123 -2.12 4.58 -20.85
N ARG A 124 -1.71 5.64 -20.13
CA ARG A 124 -0.52 6.43 -20.45
C ARG A 124 0.75 5.76 -19.92
N LEU A 125 0.68 5.16 -18.73
CA LEU A 125 1.87 4.69 -18.00
C LEU A 125 2.21 3.23 -18.32
N GLU A 126 1.23 2.36 -18.53
CA GLU A 126 1.42 0.93 -18.79
C GLU A 126 2.37 0.63 -19.95
N PRO A 127 2.23 1.26 -21.15
CA PRO A 127 3.11 0.94 -22.29
C PRO A 127 4.57 1.29 -22.01
N THR A 128 4.79 2.43 -21.33
CA THR A 128 6.13 2.88 -20.94
C THR A 128 6.71 1.99 -19.84
N ALA A 129 5.91 1.65 -18.82
CA ALA A 129 6.33 0.80 -17.72
C ALA A 129 6.72 -0.60 -18.22
N GLU A 130 5.91 -1.22 -19.09
CA GLU A 130 6.24 -2.52 -19.66
C GLU A 130 7.55 -2.50 -20.45
N LYS A 131 7.78 -1.45 -21.25
CA LYS A 131 9.02 -1.31 -22.02
C LYS A 131 10.22 -1.23 -21.08
N LEU A 132 10.16 -0.37 -20.07
CA LEU A 132 11.23 -0.19 -19.10
C LEU A 132 11.48 -1.46 -18.29
N ILE A 133 10.43 -2.14 -17.82
CA ILE A 133 10.56 -3.41 -17.10
C ILE A 133 11.24 -4.44 -17.99
N LYS A 134 10.85 -4.57 -19.27
CA LYS A 134 11.48 -5.50 -20.21
C LYS A 134 12.96 -5.15 -20.46
N GLU A 135 13.32 -3.89 -20.59
CA GLU A 135 14.72 -3.46 -20.75
C GLU A 135 15.55 -3.78 -19.50
N ILE A 136 15.07 -3.38 -18.32
CA ILE A 136 15.76 -3.62 -17.05
C ILE A 136 15.90 -5.11 -16.76
N MET A 137 14.87 -5.92 -17.06
CA MET A 137 14.88 -7.35 -16.82
C MET A 137 15.65 -8.16 -17.87
N LYS A 138 15.84 -7.64 -19.09
CA LYS A 138 16.64 -8.29 -20.14
C LYS A 138 18.12 -7.92 -20.08
N SER A 139 18.49 -6.83 -19.40
CA SER A 139 19.89 -6.41 -19.22
C SER A 139 20.62 -7.13 -18.08
N GLN A 140 20.14 -8.29 -17.62
CA GLN A 140 20.86 -9.19 -16.71
C GLN A 140 20.83 -10.63 -17.20
#